data_AF-A0A522EG94-F1
#
_entry.id   AF-A0A522EG94-F1
#
_cell.length_a   1.000
_cell.length_b   1.000
_cell.length_c   1.000
_cell.angle_alpha   90.00
_cell.angle_beta   90.00
_cell.angle_gamma   90.00
#
_symmetry.space_group_name_H-M   'P 1'
#
loop_
_entity.id
_entity.type
_entity.pdbx_description
1 polymer ?
#
loop_
_entity_poly.entity_id
_entity_poly.type
_entity_poly.pdbx_seq_one_letter_code
_entity_poly.pdbx_strand_id
1 'polypeptide(L)'
;MNLAWLYFVAFGTTCLALMWLAFHPAWQEWRTPTDCTPLAVFPNYTSDIDHFAEKFRGVALSNIAGEILAAHEIFEHVPEDLNEMNWALARRPLIAYDSIKTAGPVRCKPPLFVQGGIEASSGDSFTALFAQGSIRLGPDSEVLEWAYADDVIYLGEGSCALRRISSATAVELDKRCCFERISAPVVRFGVAPDGVPGTRRPAPVEASFDDLPNVIRRGDSVHMVRGNCELPEGKIYRGSLIVTGRLLIGAWVEIDGDIKARKDITVGAHARILGSLISEKQIQVRHEAFVEGPVISETIVYLGVRAKLGTSASPTTISAGNIFAEAGAIAHGTVWARDLGVVWSI
;
A
#
# COMPACT_ATOMS: atom_id res chain seq x y z
N MET A 1 -14.54 -15.16 65.05
CA MET A 1 -14.53 -14.92 63.58
C MET A 1 -14.76 -16.26 62.91
N ASN A 2 -15.78 -16.36 62.05
CA ASN A 2 -16.21 -17.65 61.50
C ASN A 2 -15.15 -18.19 60.52
N LEU A 3 -14.85 -19.49 60.55
CA LEU A 3 -13.76 -20.08 59.76
C LEU A 3 -13.99 -19.87 58.25
N ALA A 4 -15.23 -19.89 57.80
CA ALA A 4 -15.62 -19.55 56.42
C ALA A 4 -15.27 -18.12 56.02
N TRP A 5 -15.36 -17.16 56.96
CA TRP A 5 -15.00 -15.76 56.71
C TRP A 5 -13.49 -15.59 56.56
N LEU A 6 -12.70 -16.32 57.35
CA LEU A 6 -11.24 -16.36 57.22
C LEU A 6 -10.80 -16.91 55.85
N TYR A 7 -11.43 -17.99 55.37
CA TYR A 7 -11.14 -18.52 54.03
C TYR A 7 -11.54 -17.56 52.91
N PHE A 8 -12.69 -16.90 53.04
CA PHE A 8 -13.14 -15.92 52.05
C PHE A 8 -12.18 -14.73 51.94
N VAL A 9 -11.74 -14.18 53.09
CA VAL A 9 -10.76 -13.09 53.13
C VAL A 9 -9.42 -13.55 52.55
N ALA A 10 -8.93 -14.73 52.94
CA ALA A 10 -7.67 -15.28 52.42
C ALA A 10 -7.71 -15.51 50.89
N PHE A 11 -8.84 -15.99 50.37
CA PHE A 11 -9.03 -16.15 48.93
C PHE A 11 -9.04 -14.80 48.21
N GLY A 12 -9.79 -13.82 48.71
CA GLY A 12 -9.87 -12.47 48.13
C GLY A 12 -8.52 -11.75 48.11
N THR A 13 -7.74 -11.84 49.20
CA THR A 13 -6.39 -11.24 49.24
C THR A 13 -5.44 -11.94 48.29
N THR A 14 -5.52 -13.26 48.17
CA THR A 14 -4.69 -14.03 47.22
C THR A 14 -5.02 -13.66 45.77
N CYS A 15 -6.29 -13.54 45.41
CA CYS A 15 -6.71 -13.11 44.08
C CYS A 15 -6.24 -11.68 43.76
N LEU A 16 -6.39 -10.74 44.69
CA LEU A 16 -5.91 -9.37 44.51
C LEU A 16 -4.39 -9.30 44.38
N ALA A 17 -3.65 -10.11 45.15
CA ALA A 17 -2.19 -10.20 45.04
C ALA A 17 -1.75 -10.78 43.69
N LEU A 18 -2.40 -11.83 43.20
CA LEU A 18 -2.12 -12.42 41.89
C LEU A 18 -2.44 -11.45 40.75
N MET A 19 -3.57 -10.73 40.85
CA MET A 19 -3.94 -9.71 39.87
C MET A 19 -2.93 -8.56 39.88
N TRP A 20 -2.54 -8.07 41.05
CA TRP A 20 -1.52 -7.04 41.16
C TRP A 20 -0.19 -7.53 40.57
N LEU A 21 0.26 -8.74 40.89
CA LEU A 21 1.50 -9.31 40.34
C LEU A 21 1.47 -9.39 38.80
N ALA A 22 0.35 -9.88 38.23
CA ALA A 22 0.20 -10.02 36.79
C ALA A 22 0.15 -8.67 36.06
N PHE A 23 -0.49 -7.65 36.65
CA PHE A 23 -0.64 -6.32 36.05
C PHE A 23 0.41 -5.30 36.50
N HIS A 24 1.26 -5.63 37.48
CA HIS A 24 2.30 -4.75 37.99
C HIS A 24 3.28 -4.30 36.88
N PRO A 25 3.77 -5.18 35.99
CA PRO A 25 4.61 -4.76 34.87
C PRO A 25 3.90 -3.76 33.96
N ALA A 26 2.62 -4.00 33.62
CA ALA A 26 1.83 -3.10 32.79
C ALA A 26 1.60 -1.73 33.49
N TRP A 27 1.39 -1.72 34.80
CA TRP A 27 1.25 -0.50 35.59
C TRP A 27 2.56 0.28 35.70
N GLN A 28 3.69 -0.41 35.84
CA GLN A 28 5.03 0.18 35.82
C GLN A 28 5.34 0.80 34.46
N GLU A 29 5.11 0.05 33.37
CA GLU A 29 5.31 0.53 32.00
C GLU A 29 4.39 1.73 31.67
N TRP A 30 3.15 1.74 32.18
CA TRP A 30 2.25 2.88 32.01
C TRP A 30 2.72 4.15 32.73
N ARG A 31 3.42 4.02 33.87
CA ARG A 31 3.92 5.16 34.66
C ARG A 31 5.28 5.66 34.19
N THR A 32 6.15 4.75 33.80
CA THR A 32 7.52 5.01 33.33
C THR A 32 7.75 4.12 32.11
N PRO A 33 7.41 4.60 30.91
CA PRO A 33 7.60 3.84 29.69
C PRO A 33 9.08 3.53 29.50
N THR A 34 9.43 2.25 29.55
CA THR A 34 10.82 1.79 29.34
C THR A 34 11.00 1.25 27.93
N ASP A 35 9.93 0.76 27.30
CA ASP A 35 9.91 0.29 25.92
C ASP A 35 9.46 1.42 24.97
N CYS A 36 10.27 2.48 24.91
CA CYS A 36 10.06 3.63 24.03
C CYS A 36 10.70 3.45 22.64
N THR A 37 11.49 2.39 22.45
CA THR A 37 12.11 2.11 21.16
C THR A 37 11.04 1.58 20.22
N PRO A 38 10.79 2.25 19.07
CA PRO A 38 9.86 1.73 18.08
C PRO A 38 10.29 0.30 17.72
N LEU A 39 9.37 -0.65 17.84
CA LEU A 39 9.58 -1.98 17.27
C LEU A 39 9.93 -1.80 15.79
N ALA A 40 11.07 -2.35 15.37
CA ALA A 40 11.47 -2.34 13.98
C ALA A 40 10.47 -3.16 13.17
N VAL A 41 9.46 -2.49 12.60
CA VAL A 41 8.60 -3.10 11.59
C VAL A 41 9.43 -3.17 10.32
N PHE A 42 10.05 -4.33 10.09
CA PHE A 42 10.76 -4.59 8.85
C PHE A 42 9.76 -4.50 7.69
N PRO A 43 10.01 -3.67 6.66
CA PRO A 43 9.11 -3.50 5.51
C PRO A 43 8.72 -4.82 4.85
N ASN A 44 9.59 -5.83 4.95
CA ASN A 44 9.44 -7.13 4.30
C ASN A 44 8.57 -8.13 5.10
N TYR A 45 8.02 -7.76 6.26
CA TYR A 45 7.37 -8.74 7.16
C TYR A 45 5.88 -8.97 6.88
N THR A 46 5.35 -8.68 5.69
CA THR A 46 3.90 -8.81 5.45
C THR A 46 3.58 -9.40 4.07
N SER A 47 3.30 -10.72 4.08
CA SER A 47 2.69 -11.50 2.98
C SER A 47 3.39 -11.39 1.63
N ASP A 48 4.29 -12.33 1.35
CA ASP A 48 4.91 -12.55 0.04
C ASP A 48 3.85 -12.46 -1.06
N ILE A 49 3.87 -11.32 -1.77
CA ILE A 49 2.86 -10.99 -2.77
C ILE A 49 3.07 -11.86 -4.01
N ASP A 50 4.31 -12.30 -4.22
CA ASP A 50 4.75 -12.99 -5.41
C ASP A 50 4.72 -14.51 -5.23
N HIS A 51 4.47 -15.01 -4.02
CA HIS A 51 4.37 -16.44 -3.72
C HIS A 51 3.50 -17.23 -4.72
N PHE A 52 2.33 -16.69 -5.09
CA PHE A 52 1.43 -17.33 -6.06
C PHE A 52 2.02 -17.33 -7.47
N ALA A 53 2.64 -16.22 -7.87
CA ALA A 53 3.27 -16.08 -9.17
C ALA A 53 4.48 -17.00 -9.28
N GLU A 54 5.33 -17.08 -8.27
CA GLU A 54 6.50 -17.95 -8.25
C GLU A 54 6.12 -19.43 -8.21
N LYS A 55 5.09 -19.80 -7.44
CA LYS A 55 4.54 -21.16 -7.48
C LYS A 55 4.01 -21.50 -8.87
N PHE A 56 3.24 -20.60 -9.49
CA PHE A 56 2.68 -20.82 -10.82
C PHE A 56 3.78 -20.90 -11.90
N ARG A 57 4.80 -20.04 -11.81
CA ARG A 57 6.00 -20.07 -12.65
C ARG A 57 6.68 -21.43 -12.58
N GLY A 58 6.91 -21.94 -11.36
CA GLY A 58 7.53 -23.25 -11.16
C GLY A 58 6.77 -24.38 -11.89
N VAL A 59 5.45 -24.44 -11.70
CA VAL A 59 4.61 -25.47 -12.35
C VAL A 59 4.61 -25.32 -13.88
N ALA A 60 4.53 -24.08 -14.39
CA ALA A 60 4.59 -23.83 -15.83
C ALA A 60 5.94 -24.28 -16.41
N LEU A 61 7.07 -23.91 -15.80
CA LEU A 61 8.41 -24.30 -16.25
C LEU A 61 8.62 -25.82 -16.23
N SER A 62 8.12 -26.52 -15.21
CA SER A 62 8.11 -28.00 -15.17
C SER A 62 7.31 -28.60 -16.33
N ASN A 63 6.19 -27.99 -16.72
CA ASN A 63 5.43 -28.43 -17.89
C ASN A 63 6.22 -28.24 -19.19
N ILE A 64 6.86 -27.07 -19.36
CA ILE A 64 7.72 -26.77 -20.52
C ILE A 64 8.87 -27.80 -20.61
N ALA A 65 9.45 -28.18 -19.47
CA ALA A 65 10.51 -29.17 -19.40
C ALA A 65 10.05 -30.62 -19.66
N GLY A 66 8.75 -30.87 -19.79
CA GLY A 66 8.18 -32.20 -20.01
C GLY A 66 8.18 -33.09 -18.76
N GLU A 67 8.19 -32.49 -17.57
CA GLU A 67 8.11 -33.23 -16.31
C GLU A 67 6.70 -33.84 -16.10
N ILE A 68 6.62 -34.92 -15.32
CA ILE A 68 5.34 -35.55 -15.00
C ILE A 68 4.61 -34.69 -13.96
N LEU A 69 3.55 -34.02 -14.40
CA LEU A 69 2.71 -33.16 -13.56
C LEU A 69 1.43 -33.87 -13.09
N ALA A 70 0.83 -33.38 -12.01
CA ALA A 70 -0.50 -33.83 -11.61
C ALA A 70 -1.54 -33.43 -12.67
N ALA A 71 -2.62 -34.19 -12.81
CA ALA A 71 -3.61 -33.96 -13.88
C ALA A 71 -4.25 -32.56 -13.88
N HIS A 72 -4.30 -31.88 -12.72
CA HIS A 72 -4.83 -30.52 -12.58
C HIS A 72 -3.80 -29.42 -12.87
N GLU A 73 -2.54 -29.79 -13.11
CA GLU A 73 -1.41 -28.91 -13.42
C GLU A 73 -1.02 -28.99 -14.91
N ILE A 74 -1.72 -29.81 -15.69
CA ILE A 74 -1.50 -29.91 -17.14
C ILE A 74 -2.06 -28.68 -17.83
N PHE A 75 -1.21 -27.98 -18.58
CA PHE A 75 -1.63 -26.82 -19.35
C PHE A 75 -2.17 -27.22 -20.72
N GLU A 76 -3.18 -26.47 -21.18
CA GLU A 76 -3.59 -26.41 -22.58
C GLU A 76 -2.71 -25.39 -23.32
N HIS A 77 -2.31 -25.72 -24.54
CA HIS A 77 -1.46 -24.86 -25.35
C HIS A 77 -2.28 -23.77 -26.04
N VAL A 78 -1.81 -22.52 -25.99
CA VAL A 78 -2.36 -21.43 -26.80
C VAL A 78 -1.82 -21.57 -28.23
N PRO A 79 -2.67 -21.73 -29.26
CA PRO A 79 -2.21 -21.89 -30.64
C PRO A 79 -1.43 -20.66 -31.14
N GLU A 80 -0.53 -20.88 -32.10
CA GLU A 80 0.21 -19.78 -32.77
C GLU A 80 -0.75 -18.82 -33.48
N ASP A 81 -1.77 -19.35 -34.18
CA ASP A 81 -2.87 -18.56 -34.70
C ASP A 81 -3.93 -18.35 -33.62
N LEU A 82 -3.90 -17.17 -33.00
CA LEU A 82 -4.84 -16.78 -31.95
C LEU A 82 -6.31 -16.74 -32.42
N ASN A 83 -6.59 -16.72 -33.74
CA ASN A 83 -7.95 -16.82 -34.25
C ASN A 83 -8.57 -18.20 -34.01
N GLU A 84 -7.74 -19.23 -33.85
CA GLU A 84 -8.19 -20.58 -33.50
C GLU A 84 -8.51 -20.71 -32.00
N MET A 85 -8.07 -19.74 -31.19
CA MET A 85 -8.21 -19.80 -29.74
C MET A 85 -9.60 -19.36 -29.27
N ASN A 86 -10.32 -20.29 -28.64
CA ASN A 86 -11.57 -19.98 -27.94
C ASN A 86 -11.34 -19.83 -26.43
N TRP A 87 -10.90 -18.64 -26.03
CA TRP A 87 -10.59 -18.27 -24.64
C TRP A 87 -11.68 -18.63 -23.63
N ALA A 88 -12.95 -18.44 -24.01
CA ALA A 88 -14.09 -18.65 -23.13
C ALA A 88 -14.40 -20.12 -22.85
N LEU A 89 -13.95 -21.03 -23.73
CA LEU A 89 -14.13 -22.48 -23.59
C LEU A 89 -12.96 -23.18 -22.89
N ALA A 90 -11.83 -22.52 -22.72
CA ALA A 90 -10.67 -23.06 -22.02
C ALA A 90 -11.04 -23.46 -20.58
N ARG A 91 -10.64 -24.67 -20.17
CA ARG A 91 -10.96 -25.22 -18.84
C ARG A 91 -9.74 -25.52 -17.98
N ARG A 92 -8.57 -25.60 -18.60
CA ARG A 92 -7.29 -25.85 -17.92
C ARG A 92 -6.40 -24.61 -17.99
N PRO A 93 -5.39 -24.49 -17.11
CA PRO A 93 -4.37 -23.46 -17.23
C PRO A 93 -3.83 -23.42 -18.66
N LEU A 94 -3.56 -22.22 -19.18
CA LEU A 94 -3.09 -22.02 -20.54
C LEU A 94 -1.62 -21.64 -20.55
N ILE A 95 -0.88 -22.14 -21.54
CA ILE A 95 0.51 -21.78 -21.76
C ILE A 95 0.74 -21.30 -23.18
N ALA A 96 1.41 -20.15 -23.31
CA ALA A 96 1.89 -19.61 -24.56
C ALA A 96 3.43 -19.51 -24.52
N TYR A 97 4.09 -20.12 -25.50
CA TYR A 97 5.55 -20.15 -25.59
C TYR A 97 6.16 -18.87 -26.17
N ASP A 98 5.33 -18.04 -26.80
CA ASP A 98 5.74 -16.77 -27.40
C ASP A 98 4.94 -15.59 -26.83
N SER A 99 5.30 -14.38 -27.24
CA SER A 99 4.51 -13.19 -26.92
C SER A 99 3.16 -13.22 -27.65
N ILE A 100 2.10 -12.80 -26.95
CA ILE A 100 0.74 -12.76 -27.48
C ILE A 100 0.36 -11.32 -27.80
N LYS A 101 -0.22 -11.10 -28.97
CA LYS A 101 -0.94 -9.86 -29.29
C LYS A 101 -2.34 -10.18 -29.77
N THR A 102 -3.36 -9.78 -29.04
CA THR A 102 -4.76 -10.11 -29.42
C THR A 102 -5.37 -9.00 -30.26
N ALA A 103 -6.17 -9.39 -31.26
CA ALA A 103 -6.89 -8.46 -32.13
C ALA A 103 -8.27 -8.07 -31.57
N GLY A 104 -8.76 -8.79 -30.55
CA GLY A 104 -10.08 -8.60 -29.97
C GLY A 104 -10.17 -9.11 -28.53
N PRO A 105 -11.31 -8.90 -27.87
CA PRO A 105 -11.46 -9.07 -26.43
C PRO A 105 -11.27 -10.53 -26.02
N VAL A 106 -10.39 -10.74 -25.05
CA VAL A 106 -10.10 -12.04 -24.45
C VAL A 106 -10.95 -12.23 -23.21
N ARG A 107 -11.55 -13.42 -23.05
CA ARG A 107 -12.21 -13.83 -21.79
C ARG A 107 -11.61 -15.15 -21.33
N CYS A 108 -10.53 -15.06 -20.56
CA CYS A 108 -9.75 -16.19 -20.08
C CYS A 108 -10.08 -16.49 -18.61
N LYS A 109 -10.93 -17.49 -18.41
CA LYS A 109 -11.28 -17.98 -17.06
C LYS A 109 -10.16 -18.76 -16.35
N PRO A 110 -9.43 -19.67 -17.01
CA PRO A 110 -8.31 -20.33 -16.36
C PRO A 110 -7.09 -19.39 -16.28
N PRO A 111 -6.10 -19.69 -15.42
CA PRO A 111 -4.83 -18.97 -15.39
C PRO A 111 -4.08 -19.07 -16.73
N LEU A 112 -3.54 -17.96 -17.21
CA LEU A 112 -2.72 -17.89 -18.42
C LEU A 112 -1.25 -17.62 -18.06
N PHE A 113 -0.36 -18.47 -18.54
CA PHE A 113 1.09 -18.27 -18.52
C PHE A 113 1.58 -17.88 -19.91
N VAL A 114 2.35 -16.81 -20.00
CA VAL A 114 2.96 -16.31 -21.24
C VAL A 114 4.47 -16.23 -21.04
N GLN A 115 5.23 -17.01 -21.82
CA GLN A 115 6.69 -16.97 -21.77
C GLN A 115 7.26 -15.67 -22.38
N GLY A 116 6.50 -14.99 -23.22
CA GLY A 116 6.78 -13.64 -23.69
C GLY A 116 6.01 -12.56 -22.91
N GLY A 117 5.73 -11.45 -23.60
CA GLY A 117 4.77 -10.44 -23.14
C GLY A 117 3.38 -10.67 -23.71
N ILE A 118 2.39 -9.96 -23.17
CA ILE A 118 1.02 -9.94 -23.70
C ILE A 118 0.57 -8.50 -23.95
N GLU A 119 0.10 -8.23 -25.16
CA GLU A 119 -0.60 -7.01 -25.54
C GLU A 119 -2.04 -7.39 -25.91
N ALA A 120 -2.95 -7.16 -24.97
CA ALA A 120 -4.36 -7.46 -25.13
C ALA A 120 -5.13 -6.20 -25.55
N SER A 121 -6.32 -6.43 -26.13
CA SER A 121 -7.15 -5.37 -26.69
C SER A 121 -7.94 -4.59 -25.61
N SER A 122 -9.14 -4.10 -25.93
CA SER A 122 -10.05 -3.47 -24.96
C SER A 122 -11.09 -4.46 -24.48
N GLY A 123 -11.49 -4.38 -23.21
CA GLY A 123 -12.55 -5.23 -22.65
C GLY A 123 -12.11 -6.66 -22.39
N ASP A 124 -10.81 -6.89 -22.16
CA ASP A 124 -10.29 -8.20 -21.83
C ASP A 124 -10.59 -8.58 -20.38
N SER A 125 -10.66 -9.87 -20.10
CA SER A 125 -10.99 -10.42 -18.79
C SER A 125 -10.10 -11.62 -18.52
N PHE A 126 -9.29 -11.51 -17.48
CA PHE A 126 -8.38 -12.57 -17.03
C PHE A 126 -8.64 -12.87 -15.56
N THR A 127 -8.85 -14.15 -15.22
CA THR A 127 -8.86 -14.53 -13.80
C THR A 127 -7.46 -14.39 -13.20
N ALA A 128 -6.46 -14.96 -13.87
CA ALA A 128 -5.08 -14.94 -13.46
C ALA A 128 -4.15 -14.86 -14.67
N LEU A 129 -3.13 -14.01 -14.60
CA LEU A 129 -2.23 -13.74 -15.72
C LEU A 129 -0.77 -13.65 -15.28
N PHE A 130 0.09 -14.45 -15.90
CA PHE A 130 1.52 -14.42 -15.69
C PHE A 130 2.22 -14.15 -17.03
N ALA A 131 3.14 -13.19 -17.07
CA ALA A 131 4.02 -12.96 -18.22
C ALA A 131 5.48 -12.83 -17.78
N GLN A 132 6.40 -13.47 -18.51
CA GLN A 132 7.84 -13.20 -18.33
C GLN A 132 8.29 -11.92 -19.06
N GLY A 133 7.43 -11.35 -19.90
CA GLY A 133 7.58 -9.99 -20.43
C GLY A 133 6.63 -9.00 -19.77
N SER A 134 6.29 -7.93 -20.49
CA SER A 134 5.30 -6.94 -20.05
C SER A 134 3.86 -7.44 -20.24
N ILE A 135 2.95 -7.00 -19.36
CA ILE A 135 1.51 -7.12 -19.55
C ILE A 135 0.98 -5.74 -19.95
N ARG A 136 0.29 -5.65 -21.09
CA ARG A 136 -0.40 -4.43 -21.54
C ARG A 136 -1.85 -4.79 -21.81
N LEU A 137 -2.76 -4.31 -20.96
CA LEU A 137 -4.19 -4.44 -21.16
C LEU A 137 -4.75 -3.11 -21.64
N GLY A 138 -5.54 -3.11 -22.72
CA GLY A 138 -6.22 -1.92 -23.19
C GLY A 138 -7.36 -1.48 -22.26
N PRO A 139 -8.15 -0.47 -22.67
CA PRO A 139 -9.21 0.08 -21.85
C PRO A 139 -10.29 -0.93 -21.43
N ASP A 140 -10.94 -0.66 -20.31
CA ASP A 140 -12.07 -1.42 -19.76
C ASP A 140 -11.77 -2.92 -19.55
N SER A 141 -10.50 -3.26 -19.29
CA SER A 141 -10.05 -4.63 -19.07
C SER A 141 -10.02 -4.99 -17.58
N GLU A 142 -10.12 -6.28 -17.24
CA GLU A 142 -10.18 -6.77 -15.86
C GLU A 142 -9.20 -7.91 -15.58
N VAL A 143 -8.56 -7.81 -14.42
CA VAL A 143 -7.82 -8.89 -13.75
C VAL A 143 -8.56 -9.20 -12.46
N LEU A 144 -9.07 -10.42 -12.31
CA LEU A 144 -10.00 -10.75 -11.22
C LEU A 144 -9.32 -11.24 -9.93
N GLU A 145 -8.25 -12.01 -10.02
CA GLU A 145 -7.59 -12.62 -8.85
C GLU A 145 -6.13 -12.24 -8.72
N TRP A 146 -5.33 -12.39 -9.79
CA TRP A 146 -3.97 -11.88 -9.74
C TRP A 146 -3.31 -11.69 -11.12
N ALA A 147 -2.36 -10.77 -11.19
CA ALA A 147 -1.44 -10.70 -12.33
C ALA A 147 0.01 -10.49 -11.89
N TYR A 148 0.94 -11.05 -12.66
CA TYR A 148 2.37 -10.88 -12.46
C TYR A 148 3.11 -10.68 -13.79
N ALA A 149 4.02 -9.71 -13.82
CA ALA A 149 4.97 -9.51 -14.92
C ALA A 149 6.41 -9.37 -14.41
N ASP A 150 7.35 -10.03 -15.09
CA ASP A 150 8.80 -9.80 -14.88
C ASP A 150 9.24 -8.41 -15.39
N ASP A 151 8.41 -7.74 -16.18
CA ASP A 151 8.57 -6.34 -16.59
C ASP A 151 7.29 -5.53 -16.26
N VAL A 152 6.94 -4.50 -17.03
CA VAL A 152 5.87 -3.56 -16.70
C VAL A 152 4.47 -4.18 -16.85
N ILE A 153 3.58 -3.89 -15.90
CA ILE A 153 2.12 -4.04 -16.08
C ILE A 153 1.53 -2.66 -16.39
N TYR A 154 0.89 -2.54 -17.55
CA TYR A 154 0.09 -1.37 -17.93
C TYR A 154 -1.39 -1.75 -18.00
N LEU A 155 -2.23 -0.96 -17.33
CA LEU A 155 -3.69 -1.06 -17.39
C LEU A 155 -4.28 0.22 -17.99
N GLY A 156 -4.93 0.07 -19.14
CA GLY A 156 -5.61 1.14 -19.84
C GLY A 156 -6.82 1.68 -19.07
N GLU A 157 -7.33 2.83 -19.53
CA GLU A 157 -8.41 3.57 -18.89
C GLU A 157 -9.60 2.69 -18.46
N GLY A 158 -10.11 2.90 -17.24
CA GLY A 158 -11.29 2.21 -16.73
C GLY A 158 -11.07 0.74 -16.36
N SER A 159 -9.83 0.24 -16.42
CA SER A 159 -9.53 -1.16 -16.11
C SER A 159 -9.59 -1.47 -14.61
N CYS A 160 -9.85 -2.72 -14.25
CA CYS A 160 -9.94 -3.19 -12.87
C CYS A 160 -8.85 -4.21 -12.55
N ALA A 161 -8.00 -3.91 -11.59
CA ALA A 161 -7.04 -4.84 -10.98
C ALA A 161 -7.53 -5.28 -9.60
N LEU A 162 -8.40 -6.28 -9.60
CA LEU A 162 -8.97 -6.81 -8.37
C LEU A 162 -7.93 -7.68 -7.66
N ARG A 163 -8.06 -7.77 -6.33
CA ARG A 163 -7.22 -8.55 -5.44
C ARG A 163 -5.74 -8.15 -5.46
N ARG A 164 -4.94 -8.57 -6.44
CA ARG A 164 -3.47 -8.46 -6.39
C ARG A 164 -2.82 -8.35 -7.76
N ILE A 165 -2.02 -7.31 -7.97
CA ILE A 165 -1.12 -7.23 -9.13
C ILE A 165 0.31 -6.95 -8.67
N SER A 166 1.27 -7.61 -9.31
CA SER A 166 2.69 -7.51 -9.01
C SER A 166 3.52 -7.32 -10.27
N SER A 167 4.56 -6.50 -10.20
CA SER A 167 5.54 -6.37 -11.26
C SER A 167 6.94 -6.29 -10.66
N ALA A 168 7.91 -6.92 -11.34
CA ALA A 168 9.32 -6.77 -10.96
C ALA A 168 9.90 -5.39 -11.34
N THR A 169 9.23 -4.58 -12.18
CA THR A 169 9.73 -3.26 -12.62
C THR A 169 8.77 -2.13 -12.29
N ALA A 170 7.56 -2.14 -12.84
CA ALA A 170 6.57 -1.07 -12.67
C ALA A 170 5.13 -1.52 -12.88
N VAL A 171 4.20 -0.87 -12.18
CA VAL A 171 2.77 -0.90 -12.48
C VAL A 171 2.30 0.49 -12.88
N GLU A 172 1.66 0.59 -14.04
CA GLU A 172 1.13 1.83 -14.60
C GLU A 172 -0.38 1.71 -14.77
N LEU A 173 -1.11 2.54 -14.03
CA LEU A 173 -2.57 2.59 -14.07
C LEU A 173 -3.00 3.86 -14.78
N ASP A 174 -3.83 3.77 -15.80
CA ASP A 174 -4.46 4.95 -16.39
C ASP A 174 -5.60 5.48 -15.50
N LYS A 175 -6.23 6.59 -15.93
CA LYS A 175 -7.36 7.19 -15.23
C LYS A 175 -8.55 6.21 -15.15
N ARG A 176 -9.36 6.37 -14.11
CA ARG A 176 -10.54 5.54 -13.80
C ARG A 176 -10.21 4.07 -13.52
N CYS A 177 -8.93 3.69 -13.43
CA CYS A 177 -8.56 2.35 -13.03
C CYS A 177 -8.90 2.09 -11.56
N CYS A 178 -9.43 0.90 -11.27
CA CYS A 178 -9.72 0.42 -9.92
C CYS A 178 -8.67 -0.61 -9.50
N PHE A 179 -8.30 -0.63 -8.23
CA PHE A 179 -7.32 -1.59 -7.70
C PHE A 179 -7.56 -1.95 -6.23
N GLU A 180 -7.07 -3.11 -5.78
CA GLU A 180 -7.03 -3.47 -4.36
C GLU A 180 -5.60 -3.47 -3.84
N ARG A 181 -4.74 -4.34 -4.38
CA ARG A 181 -3.36 -4.49 -3.93
C ARG A 181 -2.39 -4.50 -5.09
N ILE A 182 -1.37 -3.66 -4.99
CA ILE A 182 -0.32 -3.48 -6.00
C ILE A 182 1.04 -3.61 -5.33
N SER A 183 1.96 -4.32 -5.96
CA SER A 183 3.37 -4.37 -5.57
C SER A 183 4.26 -4.16 -6.77
N ALA A 184 5.07 -3.11 -6.73
CA ALA A 184 6.13 -2.90 -7.72
C ALA A 184 7.19 -1.94 -7.17
N PRO A 185 8.42 -1.97 -7.71
CA PRO A 185 9.41 -0.94 -7.41
C PRO A 185 8.91 0.49 -7.66
N VAL A 186 7.99 0.66 -8.62
CA VAL A 186 7.24 1.90 -8.83
C VAL A 186 5.81 1.62 -9.30
N VAL A 187 4.85 2.32 -8.71
CA VAL A 187 3.44 2.35 -9.09
C VAL A 187 3.10 3.76 -9.53
N ARG A 188 2.58 3.91 -10.75
CA ARG A 188 2.21 5.20 -11.36
C ARG A 188 0.70 5.27 -11.51
N PHE A 189 0.11 6.32 -10.96
CA PHE A 189 -1.33 6.57 -11.02
C PHE A 189 -1.62 7.68 -12.01
N GLY A 190 -2.10 7.34 -13.20
CA GLY A 190 -2.41 8.27 -14.29
C GLY A 190 -1.20 9.06 -14.79
N VAL A 191 -1.46 9.94 -15.76
CA VAL A 191 -0.48 10.90 -16.28
C VAL A 191 -0.85 12.29 -15.77
N ALA A 192 0.07 12.96 -15.08
CA ALA A 192 -0.17 14.31 -14.58
C ALA A 192 -0.44 15.27 -15.75
N PRO A 193 -1.41 16.20 -15.64
CA PRO A 193 -1.51 17.29 -16.59
C PRO A 193 -0.27 18.19 -16.53
N ASP A 194 0.15 18.70 -17.68
CA ASP A 194 1.25 19.66 -17.80
C ASP A 194 0.91 20.97 -17.07
N GLY A 195 1.89 21.50 -16.34
CA GLY A 195 1.83 22.85 -15.76
C GLY A 195 1.02 22.94 -14.47
N VAL A 196 1.67 22.71 -13.33
CA VAL A 196 1.25 23.39 -12.09
C VAL A 196 2.10 24.64 -11.94
N PRO A 197 1.48 25.81 -11.71
CA PRO A 197 2.23 27.03 -11.46
C PRO A 197 3.23 26.79 -10.33
N GLY A 198 4.51 27.03 -10.61
CA GLY A 198 5.53 27.00 -9.57
C GLY A 198 5.18 28.03 -8.52
N THR A 199 4.78 27.59 -7.33
CA THR A 199 4.61 28.49 -6.19
C THR A 199 5.98 28.79 -5.60
N ARG A 200 6.20 30.03 -5.19
CA ARG A 200 7.48 30.43 -4.61
C ARG A 200 7.63 29.72 -3.26
N ARG A 201 8.63 28.83 -3.18
CA ARG A 201 9.03 28.19 -1.91
C ARG A 201 9.43 29.27 -0.88
N PRO A 202 8.81 29.31 0.31
CA PRO A 202 9.29 30.14 1.41
C PRO A 202 10.67 29.66 1.88
N ALA A 203 11.49 30.58 2.40
CA ALA A 203 12.74 30.19 3.04
C ALA A 203 12.40 29.30 4.25
N PRO A 204 12.97 28.09 4.36
CA PRO A 204 12.66 27.20 5.47
C PRO A 204 13.11 27.82 6.79
N VAL A 205 12.26 27.73 7.81
CA VAL A 205 12.56 28.22 9.16
C VAL A 205 12.45 27.06 10.14
N GLU A 206 13.54 26.77 10.86
CA GLU A 206 13.53 25.79 11.95
C GLU A 206 12.47 26.17 13.00
N ALA A 207 11.72 25.18 13.46
CA ALA A 207 10.71 25.30 14.49
C ALA A 207 10.80 24.11 15.45
N SER A 208 10.46 24.33 16.72
CA SER A 208 10.37 23.24 17.68
C SER A 208 8.92 22.78 17.84
N PHE A 209 8.73 21.47 18.04
CA PHE A 209 7.46 20.97 18.54
C PHE A 209 7.17 21.44 19.98
N ASP A 210 8.18 21.83 20.75
CA ASP A 210 8.00 22.41 22.09
C ASP A 210 7.26 23.76 22.06
N ASP A 211 7.28 24.46 20.93
CA ASP A 211 6.61 25.75 20.75
C ASP A 211 5.11 25.60 20.43
N LEU A 212 4.63 24.36 20.25
CA LEU A 212 3.23 24.09 19.94
C LEU A 212 2.31 24.26 21.16
N PRO A 213 1.09 24.76 20.96
CA PRO A 213 0.13 24.90 22.04
C PRO A 213 -0.28 23.54 22.62
N ASN A 214 -0.30 23.43 23.95
CA ASN A 214 -0.69 22.22 24.69
C ASN A 214 0.14 20.97 24.37
N VAL A 215 1.40 21.16 23.97
CA VAL A 215 2.32 20.05 23.74
C VAL A 215 2.74 19.41 25.06
N ILE A 216 2.84 18.09 25.04
CA ILE A 216 3.31 17.25 26.13
C ILE A 216 4.47 16.46 25.57
N ARG A 217 5.68 16.68 26.10
CA ARG A 217 6.84 15.88 25.76
C ARG A 217 6.69 14.46 26.31
N ARG A 218 6.86 13.45 25.45
CA ARG A 218 6.70 12.01 25.75
C ARG A 218 8.01 11.23 25.63
N GLY A 219 9.12 11.92 25.44
CA GLY A 219 10.46 11.36 25.34
C GLY A 219 11.41 12.42 24.79
N ASP A 220 12.62 12.02 24.43
CA ASP A 220 13.63 12.96 23.94
C ASP A 220 13.27 13.57 22.59
N SER A 221 12.61 12.81 21.72
CA SER A 221 12.23 13.19 20.35
C SER A 221 10.75 13.03 20.05
N VAL A 222 9.89 12.79 21.04
CA VAL A 222 8.46 12.54 20.83
C VAL A 222 7.61 13.58 21.54
N HIS A 223 6.74 14.24 20.78
CA HIS A 223 5.83 15.27 21.26
C HIS A 223 4.38 14.85 21.07
N MET A 224 3.52 15.21 22.02
CA MET A 224 2.10 14.88 21.98
C MET A 224 1.26 16.14 22.16
N VAL A 225 0.40 16.47 21.19
CA VAL A 225 -0.60 17.52 21.32
C VAL A 225 -1.97 16.91 21.62
N ARG A 226 -2.60 17.36 22.71
CA ARG A 226 -3.98 17.00 23.03
C ARG A 226 -4.94 17.95 22.30
N GLY A 227 -5.76 17.40 21.42
CA GLY A 227 -6.68 18.16 20.59
C GLY A 227 -6.16 18.33 19.17
N ASN A 228 -6.65 19.36 18.47
CA ASN A 228 -6.21 19.64 17.11
C ASN A 228 -4.86 20.37 17.13
N CYS A 229 -4.08 20.17 16.08
CA CYS A 229 -2.77 20.80 15.90
C CYS A 229 -2.66 21.32 14.46
N GLU A 230 -2.01 22.48 14.30
CA GLU A 230 -1.66 23.04 13.01
C GLU A 230 -0.18 23.40 13.01
N LEU A 231 0.54 22.89 12.01
CA LEU A 231 1.92 23.25 11.75
C LEU A 231 1.95 24.32 10.65
N PRO A 232 2.42 25.54 10.94
CA PRO A 232 2.48 26.61 9.95
C PRO A 232 3.40 26.27 8.77
N GLU A 233 3.11 26.88 7.62
CA GLU A 233 3.85 26.67 6.38
C GLU A 233 5.35 27.02 6.46
N GLY A 234 6.16 26.35 5.63
CA GLY A 234 7.58 26.66 5.47
C GLY A 234 8.46 26.38 6.71
N LYS A 235 7.97 25.57 7.65
CA LYS A 235 8.71 25.20 8.86
C LYS A 235 9.45 23.87 8.72
N ILE A 236 10.57 23.75 9.41
CA ILE A 236 11.27 22.47 9.61
C ILE A 236 11.07 22.02 11.05
N TYR A 237 10.63 20.78 11.23
CA TYR A 237 10.51 20.14 12.53
C TYR A 237 11.34 18.86 12.59
N ARG A 238 11.88 18.56 13.77
CA ARG A 238 12.63 17.32 14.04
C ARG A 238 12.02 16.57 15.21
N GLY A 239 11.96 15.25 15.08
CA GLY A 239 11.29 14.35 16.01
C GLY A 239 9.91 13.94 15.54
N SER A 240 9.22 13.17 16.37
CA SER A 240 7.92 12.59 16.08
C SER A 240 6.80 13.34 16.79
N LEU A 241 5.65 13.49 16.13
CA LEU A 241 4.49 14.20 16.66
C LEU A 241 3.24 13.30 16.69
N ILE A 242 2.62 13.23 17.87
CA ILE A 242 1.37 12.53 18.12
C ILE A 242 0.27 13.54 18.41
N VAL A 243 -0.84 13.50 17.66
CA VAL A 243 -1.97 14.41 17.82
C VAL A 243 -3.24 13.63 18.14
N THR A 244 -3.94 13.96 19.22
CA THR A 244 -5.18 13.23 19.56
C THR A 244 -6.41 13.72 18.80
N GLY A 245 -6.31 14.85 18.10
CA GLY A 245 -7.33 15.43 17.23
C GLY A 245 -6.91 15.41 15.76
N ARG A 246 -7.34 16.42 15.01
CA ARG A 246 -6.95 16.63 13.61
C ARG A 246 -5.59 17.33 13.54
N LEU A 247 -4.78 16.95 12.56
CA LEU A 247 -3.48 17.56 12.28
C LEU A 247 -3.49 18.18 10.88
N LEU A 248 -3.28 19.49 10.81
CA LEU A 248 -3.02 20.20 9.57
C LEU A 248 -1.53 20.52 9.49
N ILE A 249 -0.86 20.02 8.45
CA ILE A 249 0.54 20.33 8.16
C ILE A 249 0.53 21.32 7.01
N GLY A 250 1.11 22.51 7.21
CA GLY A 250 1.17 23.57 6.22
C GLY A 250 1.96 23.17 4.97
N ALA A 251 1.81 23.96 3.90
CA ALA A 251 2.61 23.79 2.69
C ALA A 251 4.11 23.98 3.00
N TRP A 252 4.97 23.29 2.24
CA TRP A 252 6.42 23.41 2.36
C TRP A 252 7.01 23.07 3.74
N VAL A 253 6.22 22.45 4.63
CA VAL A 253 6.72 21.95 5.92
C VAL A 253 7.61 20.74 5.67
N GLU A 254 8.73 20.68 6.37
CA GLU A 254 9.60 19.50 6.42
C GLU A 254 9.57 18.92 7.83
N ILE A 255 9.36 17.61 7.94
CA ILE A 255 9.37 16.90 9.20
C ILE A 255 10.33 15.73 9.08
N ASP A 256 11.34 15.71 9.94
CA ASP A 256 12.23 14.57 10.14
C ASP A 256 11.75 13.78 11.36
N GLY A 257 10.92 12.76 11.12
CA GLY A 257 10.32 11.91 12.15
C GLY A 257 8.90 11.46 11.83
N ASP A 258 8.33 10.69 12.77
CA ASP A 258 7.04 10.02 12.58
C ASP A 258 5.85 10.91 12.98
N ILE A 259 4.77 10.82 12.22
CA ILE A 259 3.53 11.54 12.48
C ILE A 259 2.40 10.54 12.75
N LYS A 260 1.70 10.73 13.87
CA LYS A 260 0.48 10.01 14.18
C LYS A 260 -0.65 10.94 14.60
N ALA A 261 -1.84 10.77 14.05
CA ALA A 261 -3.04 11.43 14.55
C ALA A 261 -4.21 10.46 14.77
N ARG A 262 -5.06 10.72 15.76
CA ARG A 262 -6.29 9.94 15.97
C ARG A 262 -7.44 10.35 15.05
N LYS A 263 -7.38 11.56 14.49
CA LYS A 263 -8.31 12.00 13.46
C LYS A 263 -7.53 12.29 12.18
N ASP A 264 -8.12 13.09 11.32
CA ASP A 264 -7.63 13.44 10.00
C ASP A 264 -6.23 14.05 10.03
N ILE A 265 -5.40 13.66 9.06
CA ILE A 265 -4.14 14.35 8.74
C ILE A 265 -4.25 14.96 7.35
N THR A 266 -3.93 16.25 7.23
CA THR A 266 -3.76 16.91 5.94
C THR A 266 -2.31 17.34 5.80
N VAL A 267 -1.60 16.77 4.84
CA VAL A 267 -0.23 17.13 4.46
C VAL A 267 -0.30 18.18 3.36
N GLY A 268 0.15 19.40 3.66
CA GLY A 268 0.13 20.53 2.74
C GLY A 268 0.96 20.31 1.47
N ALA A 269 0.70 21.15 0.46
CA ALA A 269 1.40 21.08 -0.81
C ALA A 269 2.92 21.19 -0.63
N HIS A 270 3.68 20.38 -1.39
CA HIS A 270 5.15 20.34 -1.33
C HIS A 270 5.76 20.04 0.06
N ALA A 271 4.96 19.67 1.06
CA ALA A 271 5.47 19.27 2.36
C ALA A 271 6.23 17.94 2.25
N ARG A 272 7.20 17.72 3.12
CA ARG A 272 8.11 16.57 3.12
C ARG A 272 8.10 15.92 4.50
N ILE A 273 7.69 14.66 4.56
CA ILE A 273 7.69 13.87 5.79
C ILE A 273 8.72 12.74 5.62
N LEU A 274 9.83 12.83 6.34
CA LEU A 274 10.94 11.86 6.35
C LEU A 274 10.73 10.83 7.45
N GLY A 275 9.54 10.22 7.46
CA GLY A 275 9.10 9.27 8.48
C GLY A 275 7.74 8.68 8.13
N SER A 276 7.14 7.95 9.07
CA SER A 276 5.82 7.35 8.89
C SER A 276 4.68 8.37 9.09
N LEU A 277 3.54 8.10 8.45
CA LEU A 277 2.34 8.93 8.53
C LEU A 277 1.13 8.03 8.83
N ILE A 278 0.60 8.11 10.05
CA ILE A 278 -0.41 7.18 10.55
C ILE A 278 -1.65 7.93 11.05
N SER A 279 -2.84 7.54 10.59
CA SER A 279 -4.13 8.07 11.05
C SER A 279 -5.16 6.97 11.33
N GLU A 280 -5.93 7.11 12.41
CA GLU A 280 -7.13 6.29 12.67
C GLU A 280 -8.35 6.73 11.83
N LYS A 281 -8.20 7.82 11.06
CA LYS A 281 -9.21 8.35 10.13
C LYS A 281 -8.52 8.61 8.80
N GLN A 282 -8.84 9.70 8.12
CA GLN A 282 -8.35 9.98 6.78
C GLN A 282 -6.95 10.62 6.76
N ILE A 283 -6.22 10.37 5.68
CA ILE A 283 -4.99 11.08 5.33
C ILE A 283 -5.18 11.72 3.96
N GLN A 284 -4.90 13.02 3.85
CA GLN A 284 -4.82 13.72 2.57
C GLN A 284 -3.38 14.19 2.34
N VAL A 285 -2.74 13.64 1.31
CA VAL A 285 -1.43 14.07 0.82
C VAL A 285 -1.66 15.00 -0.36
N ARG A 286 -1.38 16.29 -0.21
CA ARG A 286 -1.66 17.29 -1.26
C ARG A 286 -0.64 17.19 -2.39
N HIS A 287 -0.89 17.96 -3.46
CA HIS A 287 -0.06 17.94 -4.65
C HIS A 287 1.43 18.17 -4.34
N GLU A 288 2.28 17.41 -5.03
CA GLU A 288 3.74 17.44 -4.90
C GLU A 288 4.31 17.25 -3.48
N ALA A 289 3.47 16.86 -2.51
CA ALA A 289 3.94 16.46 -1.20
C ALA A 289 4.67 15.11 -1.28
N PHE A 290 5.61 14.92 -0.36
CA PHE A 290 6.46 13.74 -0.28
C PHE A 290 6.38 13.12 1.10
N VAL A 291 6.16 11.80 1.16
CA VAL A 291 6.26 11.01 2.40
C VAL A 291 7.20 9.85 2.14
N GLU A 292 8.28 9.75 2.89
CA GLU A 292 9.28 8.70 2.71
C GLU A 292 8.83 7.37 3.31
N GLY A 293 8.31 7.41 4.54
CA GLY A 293 7.93 6.22 5.30
C GLY A 293 6.51 5.72 5.01
N PRO A 294 6.05 4.71 5.77
CA PRO A 294 4.73 4.11 5.59
C PRO A 294 3.60 5.12 5.76
N VAL A 295 2.57 5.00 4.93
CA VAL A 295 1.33 5.78 5.03
C VAL A 295 0.17 4.86 5.37
N ILE A 296 -0.36 4.96 6.58
CA ILE A 296 -1.39 4.04 7.08
C ILE A 296 -2.60 4.82 7.57
N SER A 297 -3.74 4.55 6.97
CA SER A 297 -5.04 5.07 7.38
C SER A 297 -5.97 3.91 7.73
N GLU A 298 -6.81 4.05 8.76
CA GLU A 298 -7.90 3.07 8.94
C GLU A 298 -9.01 3.22 7.90
N THR A 299 -9.19 4.40 7.31
CA THR A 299 -10.33 4.72 6.46
C THR A 299 -9.95 5.05 5.02
N ILE A 300 -9.37 6.23 4.76
CA ILE A 300 -9.18 6.76 3.40
C ILE A 300 -7.82 7.45 3.28
N VAL A 301 -7.11 7.18 2.19
CA VAL A 301 -5.95 7.97 1.74
C VAL A 301 -6.31 8.68 0.43
N TYR A 302 -6.13 10.00 0.40
CA TYR A 302 -6.17 10.81 -0.81
C TYR A 302 -4.75 11.20 -1.21
N LEU A 303 -4.34 10.85 -2.43
CA LEU A 303 -3.06 11.25 -3.02
C LEU A 303 -3.33 12.33 -4.08
N GLY A 304 -2.77 13.51 -3.86
CA GLY A 304 -2.89 14.62 -4.78
C GLY A 304 -2.02 14.47 -6.01
N VAL A 305 -2.26 15.33 -7.02
CA VAL A 305 -1.46 15.38 -8.25
C VAL A 305 0.04 15.40 -7.95
N ARG A 306 0.79 14.45 -8.52
CA ARG A 306 2.25 14.31 -8.34
C ARG A 306 2.73 14.16 -6.89
N ALA A 307 1.85 13.75 -5.97
CA ALA A 307 2.28 13.29 -4.65
C ALA A 307 3.21 12.08 -4.80
N LYS A 308 4.26 12.01 -3.97
CA LYS A 308 5.26 10.95 -4.02
C LYS A 308 5.40 10.25 -2.68
N LEU A 309 5.32 8.91 -2.70
CA LEU A 309 5.34 8.06 -1.53
C LEU A 309 6.49 7.07 -1.66
N GLY A 310 7.45 7.13 -0.74
CA GLY A 310 8.70 6.38 -0.80
C GLY A 310 9.60 6.80 -1.96
N THR A 311 10.69 6.07 -2.13
CA THR A 311 11.64 6.22 -3.23
C THR A 311 12.07 4.86 -3.75
N SER A 312 12.75 4.80 -4.90
CA SER A 312 13.34 3.55 -5.39
C SER A 312 14.38 2.97 -4.41
N ALA A 313 15.07 3.82 -3.66
CA ALA A 313 16.06 3.41 -2.65
C ALA A 313 15.43 3.04 -1.30
N SER A 314 14.23 3.57 -1.02
CA SER A 314 13.47 3.36 0.21
C SER A 314 12.00 3.17 -0.14
N PRO A 315 11.62 1.98 -0.66
CA PRO A 315 10.23 1.68 -0.96
C PRO A 315 9.42 1.65 0.34
N THR A 316 8.13 1.96 0.24
CA THR A 316 7.23 2.11 1.36
C THR A 316 5.93 1.35 1.15
N THR A 317 5.10 1.36 2.18
CA THR A 317 3.76 0.77 2.17
C THR A 317 2.72 1.86 2.36
N ILE A 318 1.71 1.86 1.47
CA ILE A 318 0.51 2.67 1.60
C ILE A 318 -0.65 1.72 1.87
N SER A 319 -1.38 1.91 2.98
CA SER A 319 -2.54 1.09 3.29
C SER A 319 -3.70 1.90 3.85
N ALA A 320 -4.90 1.65 3.32
CA ALA A 320 -6.15 2.26 3.76
C ALA A 320 -7.35 1.35 3.50
N GLY A 321 -8.53 1.71 4.01
CA GLY A 321 -9.79 1.13 3.51
C GLY A 321 -9.95 1.48 2.02
N ASN A 322 -10.01 2.77 1.71
CA ASN A 322 -10.05 3.28 0.34
C ASN A 322 -8.83 4.13 0.00
N ILE A 323 -8.36 4.07 -1.24
CA ILE A 323 -7.28 4.92 -1.76
C ILE A 323 -7.76 5.64 -3.01
N PHE A 324 -7.71 6.97 -3.01
CA PHE A 324 -8.01 7.78 -4.18
C PHE A 324 -6.74 8.49 -4.61
N ALA A 325 -6.25 8.18 -5.80
CA ALA A 325 -5.02 8.76 -6.34
C ALA A 325 -5.32 9.65 -7.55
N GLU A 326 -5.00 10.93 -7.45
CA GLU A 326 -5.04 11.83 -8.61
C GLU A 326 -3.92 11.50 -9.61
N ALA A 327 -4.16 11.85 -10.86
CA ALA A 327 -3.22 11.63 -11.94
C ALA A 327 -1.83 12.25 -11.67
N GLY A 328 -0.78 11.48 -11.94
CA GLY A 328 0.60 11.83 -11.67
C GLY A 328 1.16 11.37 -10.33
N ALA A 329 0.32 10.89 -9.40
CA ALA A 329 0.83 10.37 -8.12
C ALA A 329 1.73 9.14 -8.34
N ILE A 330 2.76 9.00 -7.50
CA ILE A 330 3.75 7.92 -7.59
C ILE A 330 3.93 7.29 -6.21
N ALA A 331 3.88 5.97 -6.15
CA ALA A 331 4.28 5.19 -4.99
C ALA A 331 5.44 4.27 -5.34
N HIS A 332 6.34 4.04 -4.40
CA HIS A 332 7.38 3.01 -4.51
C HIS A 332 7.10 1.93 -3.48
N GLY A 333 6.99 0.66 -3.90
CA GLY A 333 6.70 -0.46 -3.02
C GLY A 333 5.24 -0.94 -3.12
N THR A 334 4.58 -1.10 -1.97
CA THR A 334 3.25 -1.71 -1.89
C THR A 334 2.15 -0.68 -1.69
N VAL A 335 1.07 -0.79 -2.47
CA VAL A 335 -0.16 0.00 -2.29
C VAL A 335 -1.32 -0.95 -2.04
N TRP A 336 -2.01 -0.80 -0.93
CA TRP A 336 -3.09 -1.69 -0.52
C TRP A 336 -4.33 -0.93 -0.04
N ALA A 337 -5.29 -0.78 -0.95
CA ALA A 337 -6.66 -0.42 -0.62
C ALA A 337 -7.42 -1.70 -0.23
N ARG A 338 -7.86 -1.79 1.03
CA ARG A 338 -8.53 -2.98 1.56
C ARG A 338 -9.94 -3.17 0.98
N ASP A 339 -10.59 -2.07 0.62
CA ASP A 339 -11.94 -2.05 0.08
C ASP A 339 -11.94 -1.59 -1.38
N LEU A 340 -11.37 -0.42 -1.70
CA LEU A 340 -11.32 0.11 -3.07
C LEU A 340 -10.22 1.16 -3.28
N GLY A 341 -9.38 0.94 -4.28
CA GLY A 341 -8.46 1.92 -4.86
C GLY A 341 -8.98 2.45 -6.18
N VAL A 342 -8.87 3.76 -6.43
CA VAL A 342 -9.27 4.39 -7.70
C VAL A 342 -8.23 5.43 -8.13
N VAL A 343 -7.87 5.39 -9.42
CA VAL A 343 -7.16 6.48 -10.09
C VAL A 343 -8.17 7.52 -10.54
N TRP A 344 -8.23 8.64 -9.83
CA TRP A 344 -9.16 9.73 -10.09
C TRP A 344 -8.61 10.69 -11.15
N SER A 345 -9.46 11.09 -12.09
CA SER A 345 -9.24 12.25 -12.97
C SER A 345 -10.46 13.15 -12.87
N ILE A 346 -10.23 14.44 -12.64
CA ILE A 346 -11.26 15.48 -12.79
C ILE A 346 -11.46 15.76 -14.28
#